data_AF-A0A0D5MA29-F1
#
_entry.id   AF-A0A0D5MA29-F1
#
_cell.length_a   1.000
_cell.length_b   1.000
_cell.length_c   1.000
_cell.angle_alpha   90.00
_cell.angle_beta   90.00
_cell.angle_gamma   90.00
#
_symmetry.space_group_name_H-M   'P 1'
#
loop_
_entity.id
_entity.type
_entity.pdbx_description
1 polymer ?
#
loop_
_entity_poly.entity_id
_entity_poly.type
_entity_poly.pdbx_seq_one_letter_code
_entity_poly.pdbx_strand_id
1 'polypeptide(L)'
;MSIRTSITKTDVVTAANALLAEGVNPSANKVRDMLKKGSFSTIQGYLEEWRQGSPTRLKDVPQDVQEYLVTIAADLWERAQESANAVIEGEREELRQERATLMKEVDKALVKTEVIQERVVEVEAELKQAQRDSARYRQELASANNDVSTLRKEAQRAEERMDELETTNERLYRQMAEKDRSLAEITATERTLRVSYEDAREQNARDREALARVNQQLDHLAAAHRETTQQRDDAVAAASAAKEDQAGALHRLDLVEQRHRDGQKRYDKLNKLYTEAMAKAAHIDTLTEQLSEVKASTETFQKENNDLQRQYAEQTGQLNALVTELRHAQRTLYQRGIDPNQE
;
A
#
# COMPACT_ATOMS: atom_id res chain seq x y z
N MET A 1 30.89 164.31 42.80
CA MET A 1 31.44 163.78 44.07
C MET A 1 32.71 163.01 43.76
N SER A 2 33.88 163.55 44.09
CA SER A 2 35.14 162.80 44.00
C SER A 2 35.63 162.60 45.43
N ILE A 3 35.36 161.40 45.96
CA ILE A 3 35.65 161.01 47.33
C ILE A 3 37.18 161.03 47.48
N ARG A 4 37.70 161.95 48.30
CA ARG A 4 39.10 161.92 48.73
C ARG A 4 39.27 160.67 49.59
N THR A 5 39.85 159.62 49.02
CA THR A 5 40.11 158.35 49.70
C THR A 5 41.15 158.56 50.80
N SER A 6 40.71 158.76 52.03
CA SER A 6 41.58 158.84 53.20
C SER A 6 42.15 157.45 53.51
N ILE A 7 43.48 157.35 53.62
CA ILE A 7 44.16 156.13 54.07
C ILE A 7 44.03 156.00 55.59
N THR A 8 43.80 154.79 56.08
CA THR A 8 43.70 154.52 57.52
C THR A 8 44.99 153.89 58.07
N LYS A 9 45.20 153.99 59.39
CA LYS A 9 46.31 153.31 60.08
C LYS A 9 46.29 151.80 59.84
N THR A 10 45.10 151.18 59.82
CA THR A 10 44.93 149.74 59.60
C THR A 10 45.40 149.29 58.23
N ASP A 11 45.19 150.11 57.18
CA ASP A 11 45.69 149.82 55.83
C ASP A 11 47.23 149.73 55.82
N VAL A 12 47.90 150.67 56.50
CA VAL A 12 49.37 150.73 56.59
C VAL A 12 49.93 149.57 57.42
N VAL A 13 49.29 149.22 58.54
CA VAL A 13 49.68 148.09 59.41
C VAL A 13 49.56 146.75 58.67
N THR A 14 48.44 146.55 57.97
CA THR A 14 48.20 145.31 57.21
C THR A 14 49.24 145.15 56.11
N ALA A 15 49.52 146.23 55.39
CA ALA A 15 50.55 146.24 54.36
C ALA A 15 51.96 146.00 54.93
N ALA A 16 52.28 146.56 56.09
CA ALA A 16 53.57 146.35 56.72
C ALA A 16 53.76 144.90 57.20
N ASN A 17 52.73 144.27 57.75
CA ASN A 17 52.77 142.87 58.18
C ASN A 17 52.91 141.89 57.00
N ALA A 18 52.21 142.15 55.88
CA ALA A 18 52.33 141.33 54.67
C ALA A 18 53.75 141.37 54.09
N LEU A 19 54.35 142.57 54.00
CA LEU A 19 55.75 142.71 53.56
C LEU A 19 56.72 141.95 54.48
N LEU A 20 56.48 141.95 55.79
CA LEU A 20 57.29 141.21 56.76
C LEU A 20 57.18 139.68 56.62
N ALA A 21 55.98 139.15 56.38
CA ALA A 21 55.76 137.72 56.18
C ALA A 21 56.48 137.19 54.93
N GLU A 22 56.67 138.05 53.93
CA GLU A 22 57.47 137.77 52.72
C GLU A 22 58.98 137.99 52.92
N GLY A 23 59.43 138.36 54.14
CA GLY A 23 60.82 138.64 54.45
C GLY A 23 61.35 140.00 53.96
N VAL A 24 60.46 140.90 53.52
CA VAL A 24 60.81 142.21 52.94
C VAL A 24 60.67 143.32 53.99
N ASN A 25 61.71 144.15 54.17
CA ASN A 25 61.66 145.25 55.15
C ASN A 25 60.61 146.33 54.75
N PRO A 26 59.58 146.60 55.58
CA PRO A 26 58.52 147.54 55.25
C PRO A 26 59.01 149.00 55.27
N SER A 27 59.13 149.63 54.09
CA SER A 27 59.44 151.05 53.95
C SER A 27 58.20 151.83 53.46
N ALA A 28 58.15 153.14 53.73
CA ALA A 28 57.00 153.97 53.33
C ALA A 28 56.76 153.95 51.82
N ASN A 29 57.81 153.80 51.00
CA ASN A 29 57.69 153.60 49.56
C ASN A 29 57.05 152.26 49.22
N LYS A 30 57.52 151.15 49.82
CA LYS A 30 56.97 149.81 49.55
C LYS A 30 55.53 149.66 50.00
N VAL A 31 55.19 150.22 51.16
CA VAL A 31 53.82 150.23 51.66
C VAL A 31 52.92 151.07 50.75
N ARG A 32 53.42 152.20 50.24
CA ARG A 32 52.71 153.02 49.25
C ARG A 32 52.53 152.30 47.92
N ASP A 33 53.55 151.59 47.43
CA ASP A 33 53.47 150.83 46.18
C ASP A 33 52.44 149.70 46.27
N MET A 34 52.33 149.08 47.44
CA MET A 34 51.36 148.01 47.69
C MET A 34 49.92 148.54 47.85
N LEU A 35 49.74 149.66 48.55
CA LEU A 35 48.41 150.23 48.78
C LEU A 35 47.91 151.10 47.62
N LYS A 36 48.82 151.65 46.81
CA LYS A 36 48.60 152.57 45.68
C LYS A 36 47.73 153.80 45.98
N LYS A 37 47.59 154.16 47.26
CA LYS A 37 46.78 155.28 47.76
C LYS A 37 47.42 155.91 49.01
N GLY A 38 47.05 157.15 49.35
CA GLY A 38 47.59 157.88 50.51
C GLY A 38 48.85 158.72 50.20
N SER A 39 49.04 159.81 50.93
CA SER A 39 50.27 160.61 50.84
C SER A 39 51.41 159.92 51.57
N PHE A 40 52.64 160.11 51.07
CA PHE A 40 53.84 159.50 51.65
C PHE A 40 54.03 159.87 53.13
N SER A 41 53.76 161.13 53.50
CA SER A 41 53.88 161.60 54.89
C SER A 41 52.88 160.93 55.84
N THR A 42 51.64 160.70 55.41
CA THR A 42 50.63 160.00 56.22
C THR A 42 50.97 158.52 56.38
N ILE A 43 51.45 157.87 55.31
CA ILE A 43 51.94 156.48 55.37
C ILE A 43 53.16 156.38 56.29
N GLN A 44 54.11 157.31 56.17
CA GLN A 44 55.30 157.33 57.01
C GLN A 44 54.93 157.51 58.49
N GLY A 45 53.98 158.39 58.82
CA GLY A 45 53.48 158.58 60.19
C GLY A 45 52.91 157.29 60.79
N TYR A 46 51.98 156.63 60.08
CA TYR A 46 51.41 155.36 60.55
C TYR A 46 52.39 154.19 60.53
N LEU A 47 53.36 154.18 59.61
CA LEU A 47 54.39 153.15 59.54
C LEU A 47 55.40 153.29 60.68
N GLU A 48 55.75 154.51 61.07
CA GLU A 48 56.61 154.74 62.24
C GLU A 48 55.90 154.31 63.53
N GLU A 49 54.60 154.61 63.64
CA GLU A 49 53.77 154.17 64.75
C GLU A 49 53.62 152.63 64.80
N TRP A 50 53.50 151.96 63.64
CA TRP A 50 53.52 150.51 63.54
C TRP A 50 54.89 149.91 63.91
N ARG A 51 56.01 150.53 63.50
CA ARG A 51 57.34 150.08 63.90
C ARG A 51 57.56 150.16 65.40
N GLN A 52 57.00 151.17 66.06
CA GLN A 52 57.04 151.29 67.52
C GLN A 52 56.16 150.25 68.23
N GLY A 53 55.09 149.76 67.58
CA GLY A 53 54.17 148.76 68.13
C GLY A 53 54.46 147.29 67.76
N SER A 54 55.39 147.03 66.83
CA SER A 54 55.76 145.66 66.47
C SER A 54 56.60 145.04 67.59
N PRO A 55 56.28 143.82 68.08
CA PRO A 55 57.05 143.19 69.13
C PRO A 55 58.50 143.08 68.70
N THR A 56 59.37 143.64 69.54
CA THR A 56 60.82 143.56 69.46
C THR A 56 61.20 142.16 69.03
N ARG A 57 61.98 142.02 67.94
CA ARG A 57 62.75 140.78 67.70
C ARG A 57 63.33 140.38 69.05
N LEU A 58 63.13 139.13 69.46
CA LEU A 58 63.70 138.53 70.68
C LEU A 58 65.22 138.77 70.65
N LYS A 59 65.62 139.95 71.10
CA LYS A 59 66.97 140.35 71.36
C LYS A 59 67.13 140.04 72.84
N ASP A 60 68.06 139.14 73.08
CA ASP A 60 68.52 138.73 74.40
C ASP A 60 67.47 137.95 75.19
N VAL A 61 67.02 136.81 74.61
CA VAL A 61 66.59 135.70 75.47
C VAL A 61 67.84 135.24 76.23
N PRO A 62 67.86 135.30 77.57
CA PRO A 62 69.01 134.88 78.36
C PRO A 62 69.45 133.47 77.96
N GLN A 63 70.77 133.24 77.91
CA GLN A 63 71.35 131.99 77.44
C GLN A 63 70.75 130.77 78.16
N ASP A 64 70.51 130.88 79.47
CA ASP A 64 69.87 129.86 80.31
C ASP A 64 68.48 129.42 79.80
N VAL A 65 67.67 130.37 79.27
CA VAL A 65 66.33 130.08 78.74
C VAL A 65 66.43 129.45 77.34
N GLN A 66 67.43 129.84 76.55
CA GLN A 66 67.69 129.19 75.24
C GLN A 66 68.17 127.75 75.44
N GLU A 67 69.10 127.52 76.37
CA GLU A 67 69.58 126.17 76.73
C GLU A 67 68.44 125.30 77.25
N TYR A 68 67.57 125.83 78.11
CA TYR A 68 66.39 125.11 78.60
C TYR A 68 65.39 124.77 77.48
N LEU A 69 65.14 125.67 76.53
CA LEU A 69 64.28 125.39 75.37
C LEU A 69 64.88 124.35 74.43
N VAL A 70 66.20 124.34 74.25
CA VAL A 70 66.90 123.30 73.48
C VAL A 70 66.77 121.94 74.18
N THR A 71 66.88 121.88 75.51
CA THR A 71 66.65 120.64 76.27
C THR A 71 65.22 120.13 76.11
N ILE A 72 64.20 121.00 76.25
CA ILE A 72 62.79 120.60 76.06
C ILE A 72 62.53 120.14 74.62
N ALA A 73 63.10 120.81 73.62
CA ALA A 73 62.96 120.42 72.22
C ALA A 73 63.64 119.07 71.93
N ALA A 74 64.79 118.80 72.54
CA ALA A 74 65.48 117.51 72.44
C ALA A 74 64.65 116.39 73.09
N ASP A 75 64.14 116.60 74.31
CA ASP A 75 63.28 115.64 75.01
C ASP A 75 61.98 115.36 74.24
N LEU A 76 61.36 116.39 73.66
CA LEU A 76 60.16 116.22 72.84
C LEU A 76 60.46 115.45 71.56
N TRP A 77 61.59 115.73 70.91
CA TRP A 77 62.03 115.01 69.72
C TRP A 77 62.36 113.55 70.03
N GLU A 78 63.04 113.28 71.14
CA GLU A 78 63.34 111.93 71.61
C GLU A 78 62.06 111.14 71.86
N ARG A 79 61.09 111.71 72.60
CA ARG A 79 59.77 111.09 72.82
C ARG A 79 58.98 110.87 71.53
N ALA A 80 59.06 111.82 70.57
CA ALA A 80 58.42 111.67 69.27
C ALA A 80 59.06 110.53 68.45
N GLN A 81 60.39 110.40 68.49
CA GLN A 81 61.13 109.31 67.86
C GLN A 81 60.84 107.97 68.52
N GLU A 82 60.80 107.90 69.86
CA GLU A 82 60.40 106.71 70.60
C GLU A 82 58.98 106.27 70.22
N SER A 83 58.02 107.21 70.19
CA SER A 83 56.64 106.91 69.79
C SER A 83 56.54 106.45 68.33
N ALA A 84 57.27 107.08 67.41
CA ALA A 84 57.28 106.67 66.00
C ALA A 84 57.92 105.29 65.82
N ASN A 85 59.02 105.01 66.50
CA ASN A 85 59.68 103.72 66.48
C ASN A 85 58.81 102.62 67.09
N ALA A 86 58.06 102.92 68.16
CA ALA A 86 57.10 101.98 68.75
C ALA A 86 55.96 101.63 67.78
N VAL A 87 55.43 102.60 67.04
CA VAL A 87 54.41 102.35 65.99
C VAL A 87 54.99 101.51 64.87
N ILE A 88 56.18 101.86 64.36
CA ILE A 88 56.84 101.11 63.28
C ILE A 88 57.14 99.66 63.72
N GLU A 89 57.60 99.45 64.95
CA GLU A 89 57.86 98.09 65.43
C GLU A 89 56.57 97.30 65.66
N GLY A 90 55.48 97.96 66.09
CA GLY A 90 54.14 97.39 66.17
C GLY A 90 53.63 96.92 64.80
N GLU A 91 53.66 97.79 63.78
CA GLU A 91 53.27 97.44 62.41
C GLU A 91 54.13 96.33 61.82
N ARG A 92 55.46 96.34 62.09
CA ARG A 92 56.35 95.26 61.66
C ARG A 92 55.99 93.94 62.31
N GLU A 93 55.65 93.95 63.59
CA GLU A 93 55.24 92.74 64.30
C GLU A 93 53.88 92.22 63.79
N GLU A 94 52.91 93.09 63.56
CA GLU A 94 51.63 92.73 62.93
C GLU A 94 51.83 92.12 61.53
N LEU A 95 52.65 92.74 60.68
CA LEU A 95 52.98 92.22 59.36
C LEU A 95 53.73 90.87 59.43
N ARG A 96 54.62 90.68 60.42
CA ARG A 96 55.28 89.39 60.65
C ARG A 96 54.25 88.31 61.02
N GLN A 97 53.29 88.65 61.88
CA GLN A 97 52.24 87.73 62.31
C GLN A 97 51.27 87.39 61.16
N GLU A 98 50.86 88.38 60.37
CA GLU A 98 50.04 88.18 59.18
C GLU A 98 50.77 87.30 58.16
N ARG A 99 52.04 87.61 57.85
CA ARG A 99 52.86 86.79 56.96
C ARG A 99 53.00 85.35 57.46
N ALA A 100 53.24 85.15 58.76
CA ALA A 100 53.31 83.82 59.35
C ALA A 100 51.98 83.06 59.25
N THR A 101 50.86 83.76 59.33
CA THR A 101 49.52 83.18 59.20
C THR A 101 49.24 82.79 57.75
N LEU A 102 49.51 83.69 56.80
CA LEU A 102 49.40 83.41 55.36
C LEU A 102 50.29 82.25 54.93
N MET A 103 51.54 82.18 55.41
CA MET A 103 52.43 81.06 55.12
C MET A 103 51.83 79.72 55.61
N LYS A 104 51.26 79.68 56.82
CA LYS A 104 50.56 78.48 57.31
C LYS A 104 49.34 78.11 56.48
N GLU A 105 48.62 79.09 55.93
CA GLU A 105 47.48 78.83 55.06
C GLU A 105 47.91 78.30 53.68
N VAL A 106 48.98 78.85 53.11
CA VAL A 106 49.58 78.34 51.87
C VAL A 106 50.06 76.90 52.06
N ASP A 107 50.77 76.59 53.15
CA ASP A 107 51.22 75.24 53.44
C ASP A 107 50.05 74.26 53.56
N LYS A 108 48.97 74.65 54.27
CA LYS A 108 47.75 73.85 54.36
C LYS A 108 47.07 73.65 52.99
N ALA A 109 47.07 74.66 52.14
CA ALA A 109 46.48 74.58 50.80
C ALA A 109 47.31 73.67 49.87
N LEU A 110 48.64 73.71 49.97
CA LEU A 110 49.55 72.84 49.22
C LEU A 110 49.32 71.37 49.60
N VAL A 111 49.31 71.05 50.90
CA VAL A 111 49.03 69.68 51.37
C VAL A 111 47.66 69.19 50.90
N LYS A 112 46.63 70.03 50.95
CA LYS A 112 45.30 69.66 50.42
C LYS A 112 45.32 69.41 48.92
N THR A 113 46.08 70.21 48.17
CA THR A 113 46.19 70.05 46.71
C THR A 113 46.88 68.74 46.37
N GLU A 114 47.94 68.37 47.09
CA GLU A 114 48.61 67.08 46.93
C GLU A 114 47.67 65.90 47.20
N VAL A 115 46.91 65.94 48.30
CA VAL A 115 45.93 64.89 48.63
C VAL A 115 44.83 64.78 47.57
N ILE A 116 44.33 65.92 47.07
CA ILE A 116 43.32 65.93 46.01
C ILE A 116 43.91 65.36 44.72
N GLN A 117 45.14 65.71 44.37
CA GLN A 117 45.81 65.22 43.17
C GLN A 117 46.02 63.70 43.23
N GLU A 118 46.43 63.17 44.38
CA GLU A 118 46.53 61.72 44.61
C GLU A 118 45.17 61.03 44.47
N ARG A 119 44.11 61.61 45.05
CA ARG A 119 42.75 61.08 44.92
C ARG A 119 42.24 61.10 43.48
N VAL A 120 42.57 62.12 42.70
CA VAL A 120 42.21 62.19 41.26
C VAL A 120 42.86 61.04 40.50
N VAL A 121 44.15 60.79 40.73
CA VAL A 121 44.87 59.68 40.08
C VAL A 121 44.25 58.32 40.45
N GLU A 122 43.90 58.12 41.73
CA GLU A 122 43.22 56.91 42.22
C GLU A 122 41.86 56.71 41.51
N VAL A 123 41.00 57.73 41.52
CA VAL A 123 39.67 57.65 40.90
C VAL A 123 39.76 57.47 39.38
N GLU A 124 40.74 58.07 38.71
CA GLU A 124 40.98 57.84 37.28
C GLU A 124 41.40 56.40 36.98
N ALA A 125 42.20 55.79 37.87
CA ALA A 125 42.59 54.39 37.75
C ALA A 125 41.38 53.46 37.95
N GLU A 126 40.56 53.71 38.98
CA GLU A 126 39.32 52.98 39.23
C GLU A 126 38.33 53.12 38.06
N LEU A 127 38.16 54.32 37.52
CA LEU A 127 37.29 54.57 36.37
C LEU A 127 37.76 53.79 35.14
N LYS A 128 39.06 53.81 34.84
CA LYS A 128 39.63 53.02 33.73
C LYS A 128 39.42 51.52 33.95
N GLN A 129 39.56 51.03 35.17
CA GLN A 129 39.34 49.63 35.50
C GLN A 129 37.86 49.25 35.34
N ALA A 130 36.94 50.03 35.88
CA ALA A 130 35.50 49.83 35.74
C ALA A 130 35.05 49.87 34.27
N GLN A 131 35.64 50.74 33.44
CA GLN A 131 35.39 50.78 32.00
C GLN A 131 35.85 49.50 31.30
N ARG A 132 37.03 48.97 31.66
CA ARG A 132 37.55 47.70 31.11
C ARG A 132 36.66 46.52 31.52
N ASP A 133 36.26 46.44 32.78
CA ASP A 133 35.38 45.39 33.27
C ASP A 133 33.99 45.47 32.63
N SER A 134 33.43 46.68 32.46
CA SER A 134 32.16 46.88 31.74
C SER A 134 32.26 46.42 30.28
N ALA A 135 33.36 46.72 29.58
CA ALA A 135 33.59 46.25 28.23
C ALA A 135 33.71 44.71 28.16
N ARG A 136 34.43 44.10 29.11
CA ARG A 136 34.55 42.64 29.23
C ARG A 136 33.19 41.98 29.44
N TYR A 137 32.41 42.44 30.42
CA TYR A 137 31.09 41.89 30.70
C TYR A 137 30.11 42.06 29.54
N ARG A 138 30.18 43.16 28.78
CA ARG A 138 29.38 43.30 27.55
C ARG A 138 29.75 42.27 26.50
N GLN A 139 31.03 41.98 26.33
CA GLN A 139 31.50 40.96 25.40
C GLN A 139 31.06 39.56 25.83
N GLU A 140 31.21 39.22 27.12
CA GLU A 140 30.76 37.95 27.69
C GLU A 140 29.23 37.79 27.59
N LEU A 141 28.46 38.86 27.83
CA LEU A 141 27.01 38.84 27.67
C LEU A 141 26.61 38.64 26.19
N ALA A 142 27.34 39.26 25.26
CA ALA A 142 27.10 39.09 23.83
C ALA A 142 27.40 37.65 23.37
N SER A 143 28.50 37.05 23.83
CA SER A 143 28.81 35.64 23.53
C SER A 143 27.77 34.71 24.14
N ALA A 144 27.42 34.89 25.41
CA ALA A 144 26.41 34.07 26.08
C ALA A 144 25.03 34.17 25.39
N ASN A 145 24.64 35.36 24.93
CA ASN A 145 23.39 35.51 24.17
C ASN A 145 23.43 34.79 22.81
N ASN A 146 24.58 34.80 22.13
CA ASN A 146 24.76 34.04 20.90
C ASN A 146 24.67 32.53 21.16
N ASP A 147 25.31 32.04 22.22
CA ASP A 147 25.28 30.63 22.63
C ASP A 147 23.85 30.19 23.02
N VAL A 148 23.11 31.03 23.73
CA VAL A 148 21.69 30.76 24.04
C VAL A 148 20.86 30.71 22.76
N SER A 149 21.12 31.60 21.80
CA SER A 149 20.43 31.59 20.50
C SER A 149 20.76 30.34 19.68
N THR A 150 22.01 29.87 19.66
CA THR A 150 22.39 28.63 18.95
C THR A 150 21.77 27.42 19.62
N LEU A 151 21.89 27.30 20.95
CA LEU A 151 21.29 26.20 21.72
C LEU A 151 19.77 26.14 21.56
N ARG A 152 19.08 27.29 21.50
CA ARG A 152 17.64 27.32 21.21
C ARG A 152 17.30 26.77 19.83
N LYS A 153 18.08 27.11 18.80
CA LYS A 153 17.89 26.57 17.44
C LYS A 153 18.17 25.07 17.39
N GLU A 154 19.18 24.61 18.11
CA GLU A 154 19.49 23.18 18.21
C GLU A 154 18.38 22.40 18.94
N ALA A 155 17.86 22.94 20.04
CA ALA A 155 16.73 22.37 20.76
C ALA A 155 15.47 22.28 19.88
N GLN A 156 15.14 23.36 19.14
CA GLN A 156 14.01 23.35 18.21
C GLN A 156 14.17 22.28 17.12
N ARG A 157 15.36 22.17 16.51
CA ARG A 157 15.63 21.12 15.50
C ARG A 157 15.55 19.72 16.08
N ALA A 158 15.94 19.54 17.34
CA ALA A 158 15.84 18.26 18.03
C ALA A 158 14.37 17.89 18.30
N GLU A 159 13.53 18.85 18.71
CA GLU A 159 12.06 18.67 18.85
C GLU A 159 11.42 18.32 17.50
N GLU A 160 11.69 19.08 16.44
CA GLU A 160 11.17 18.80 15.09
C GLU A 160 11.53 17.38 14.64
N ARG A 161 12.75 16.94 14.91
CA ARG A 161 13.20 15.58 14.59
C ARG A 161 12.55 14.50 15.44
N MET A 162 12.18 14.80 16.69
CA MET A 162 11.42 13.88 17.55
C MET A 162 10.00 13.71 17.02
N ASP A 163 9.33 14.80 16.64
CA ASP A 163 7.99 14.75 16.03
C ASP A 163 8.00 13.95 14.70
N GLU A 164 9.02 14.15 13.86
CA GLU A 164 9.21 13.35 12.64
C GLU A 164 9.45 11.86 12.95
N LEU A 165 10.24 11.55 13.98
CA LEU A 165 10.49 10.16 14.39
C LEU A 165 9.26 9.49 15.01
N GLU A 166 8.42 10.24 15.71
CA GLU A 166 7.16 9.75 16.27
C GLU A 166 6.15 9.46 15.16
N THR A 167 5.95 10.41 14.24
CA THR A 167 5.04 10.22 13.10
C THR A 167 5.47 9.10 12.16
N THR A 168 6.78 8.90 11.96
CA THR A 168 7.31 7.76 11.20
C THR A 168 7.12 6.45 11.95
N ASN A 169 7.34 6.40 13.27
CA ASN A 169 7.04 5.22 14.09
C ASN A 169 5.57 4.82 14.01
N GLU A 170 4.65 5.77 14.19
CA GLU A 170 3.22 5.50 14.07
C GLU A 170 2.84 4.94 12.69
N ARG A 171 3.47 5.44 11.63
CA ARG A 171 3.26 4.95 10.28
C ARG A 171 3.76 3.52 10.12
N LEU A 172 4.95 3.22 10.65
CA LEU A 172 5.50 1.86 10.65
C LEU A 172 4.62 0.90 11.44
N TYR A 173 4.13 1.29 12.61
CA TYR A 173 3.18 0.47 13.39
C TYR A 173 1.89 0.20 12.62
N ARG A 174 1.34 1.21 11.92
CA ARG A 174 0.18 1.02 11.05
C ARG A 174 0.45 0.04 9.91
N GLN A 175 1.60 0.15 9.25
CA GLN A 175 2.00 -0.76 8.19
C GLN A 175 2.21 -2.19 8.69
N MET A 176 2.83 -2.36 9.87
CA MET A 176 2.99 -3.67 10.51
C MET A 176 1.63 -4.30 10.80
N ALA A 177 0.70 -3.55 11.40
CA ALA A 177 -0.65 -4.04 11.67
C ALA A 177 -1.42 -4.42 10.40
N GLU A 178 -1.25 -3.68 9.30
CA GLU A 178 -1.82 -4.02 8.00
C GLU A 178 -1.23 -5.31 7.41
N LYS A 179 0.10 -5.48 7.51
CA LYS A 179 0.77 -6.72 7.08
C LYS A 179 0.33 -7.92 7.90
N ASP A 180 0.17 -7.78 9.21
CA ASP A 180 -0.31 -8.85 10.09
C ASP A 180 -1.75 -9.26 9.74
N ARG A 181 -2.63 -8.28 9.43
CA ARG A 181 -3.99 -8.57 8.93
C ARG A 181 -3.97 -9.30 7.59
N SER A 182 -3.17 -8.82 6.64
CA SER A 182 -3.04 -9.47 5.33
C SER A 182 -2.49 -10.90 5.46
N LEU A 183 -1.52 -11.13 6.36
CA LEU A 183 -0.99 -12.46 6.64
C LEU A 183 -2.05 -13.38 7.27
N ALA A 184 -2.87 -12.86 8.18
CA ALA A 184 -3.98 -13.61 8.78
C ALA A 184 -5.04 -13.99 7.73
N GLU A 185 -5.38 -13.07 6.83
CA GLU A 185 -6.28 -13.31 5.70
C GLU A 185 -5.73 -14.38 4.76
N ILE A 186 -4.47 -14.26 4.33
CA ILE A 186 -3.81 -15.25 3.48
C ILE A 186 -3.84 -16.61 4.17
N THR A 187 -3.48 -16.69 5.45
CA THR A 187 -3.49 -17.95 6.22
C THR A 187 -4.89 -18.56 6.30
N ALA A 188 -5.95 -17.75 6.47
CA ALA A 188 -7.32 -18.22 6.49
C ALA A 188 -7.78 -18.73 5.12
N THR A 189 -7.42 -18.02 4.04
CA THR A 189 -7.71 -18.45 2.67
C THR A 189 -6.98 -19.75 2.31
N GLU A 190 -5.71 -19.89 2.70
CA GLU A 190 -4.93 -21.10 2.48
C GLU A 190 -5.55 -22.30 3.20
N ARG A 191 -5.99 -22.14 4.46
CA ARG A 191 -6.71 -23.20 5.19
C ARG A 191 -7.99 -23.62 4.48
N THR A 192 -8.78 -22.64 4.02
CA THR A 192 -10.04 -22.90 3.31
C THR A 192 -9.80 -23.62 1.99
N LEU A 193 -8.82 -23.17 1.22
CA LEU A 193 -8.43 -23.78 -0.05
C LEU A 193 -7.91 -25.21 0.17
N ARG A 194 -7.15 -25.45 1.23
CA ARG A 194 -6.66 -26.78 1.58
C ARG A 194 -7.79 -27.76 1.86
N VAL A 195 -8.78 -27.36 2.66
CA VAL A 195 -9.97 -28.19 2.94
C VAL A 195 -10.72 -28.47 1.63
N SER A 196 -10.99 -27.44 0.82
CA SER A 196 -11.66 -27.61 -0.48
C SER A 196 -10.88 -28.53 -1.43
N TYR A 197 -9.55 -28.47 -1.43
CA TYR A 197 -8.70 -29.34 -2.22
C TYR A 197 -8.76 -30.79 -1.73
N GLU A 198 -8.74 -31.02 -0.41
CA GLU A 198 -8.88 -32.34 0.19
C GLU A 198 -10.26 -32.94 -0.13
N ASP A 199 -11.34 -32.17 -0.02
CA ASP A 199 -12.70 -32.58 -0.40
C ASP A 199 -12.80 -32.94 -1.90
N ALA A 200 -12.27 -32.08 -2.78
CA ALA A 200 -12.25 -32.32 -4.22
C ALA A 200 -11.43 -33.56 -4.57
N ARG A 201 -10.34 -33.82 -3.85
CA ARG A 201 -9.51 -35.02 -4.02
C ARG A 201 -10.28 -36.27 -3.59
N GLU A 202 -11.00 -36.23 -2.47
CA GLU A 202 -11.83 -37.35 -2.02
C GLU A 202 -12.98 -37.63 -2.99
N GLN A 203 -13.66 -36.58 -3.47
CA GLN A 203 -14.73 -36.73 -4.46
C GLN A 203 -14.20 -37.35 -5.75
N ASN A 204 -13.05 -36.91 -6.26
CA ASN A 204 -12.42 -37.53 -7.43
C ASN A 204 -12.06 -39.01 -7.19
N ALA A 205 -11.65 -39.39 -5.98
CA ALA A 205 -11.40 -40.79 -5.64
C ALA A 205 -12.70 -41.62 -5.67
N ARG A 206 -13.78 -41.10 -5.07
CA ARG A 206 -15.12 -41.72 -5.11
C ARG A 206 -15.65 -41.86 -6.54
N ASP A 207 -15.49 -40.83 -7.36
CA ASP A 207 -15.92 -40.85 -8.76
C ASP A 207 -15.13 -41.88 -9.57
N ARG A 208 -13.82 -42.02 -9.34
CA ARG A 208 -13.01 -43.08 -9.96
C ARG A 208 -13.47 -44.47 -9.56
N GLU A 209 -13.79 -44.70 -8.30
CA GLU A 209 -14.34 -45.97 -7.84
C GLU A 209 -15.71 -46.25 -8.44
N ALA A 210 -16.59 -45.25 -8.51
CA ALA A 210 -17.90 -45.38 -9.14
C ALA A 210 -17.77 -45.73 -10.63
N LEU A 211 -16.87 -45.04 -11.36
CA LEU A 211 -16.56 -45.34 -12.75
C LEU A 211 -16.02 -46.78 -12.93
N ALA A 212 -15.15 -47.24 -12.03
CA ALA A 212 -14.65 -48.61 -12.05
C ALA A 212 -15.78 -49.64 -11.88
N ARG A 213 -16.72 -49.40 -10.95
CA ARG A 213 -17.91 -50.26 -10.75
C ARG A 213 -18.80 -50.28 -11.98
N VAL A 214 -19.08 -49.13 -12.59
CA VAL A 214 -19.89 -49.04 -13.81
C VAL A 214 -19.22 -49.78 -14.96
N ASN A 215 -17.91 -49.60 -15.15
CA ASN A 215 -17.17 -50.33 -16.18
C ASN A 215 -17.25 -51.85 -15.95
N GLN A 216 -17.10 -52.31 -14.71
CA GLN A 216 -17.27 -53.74 -14.38
C GLN A 216 -18.68 -54.24 -14.70
N GLN A 217 -19.72 -53.46 -14.38
CA GLN A 217 -21.11 -53.80 -14.73
C GLN A 217 -21.30 -53.85 -16.25
N LEU A 218 -20.71 -52.93 -17.01
CA LEU A 218 -20.74 -52.95 -18.48
C LEU A 218 -20.04 -54.19 -19.03
N ASP A 219 -18.90 -54.60 -18.47
CA ASP A 219 -18.21 -55.83 -18.87
C ASP A 219 -19.05 -57.08 -18.58
N HIS A 220 -19.70 -57.14 -17.41
CA HIS A 220 -20.64 -58.21 -17.08
C HIS A 220 -21.85 -58.25 -18.02
N LEU A 221 -22.44 -57.09 -18.32
CA LEU A 221 -23.54 -56.98 -19.27
C LEU A 221 -23.10 -57.37 -20.68
N ALA A 222 -21.92 -56.94 -21.13
CA ALA A 222 -21.38 -57.31 -22.43
C ALA A 222 -21.13 -58.83 -22.51
N ALA A 223 -20.63 -59.46 -21.44
CA ALA A 223 -20.47 -60.91 -21.36
C ALA A 223 -21.82 -61.63 -21.42
N ALA A 224 -22.81 -61.21 -20.62
CA ALA A 224 -24.17 -61.76 -20.66
C ALA A 224 -24.83 -61.55 -22.04
N HIS A 225 -24.60 -60.42 -22.68
CA HIS A 225 -25.13 -60.15 -24.02
C HIS A 225 -24.46 -61.04 -25.08
N ARG A 226 -23.16 -61.33 -24.95
CA ARG A 226 -22.46 -62.31 -25.80
C ARG A 226 -23.01 -63.71 -25.59
N GLU A 227 -23.20 -64.13 -24.33
CA GLU A 227 -23.75 -65.44 -24.00
C GLU A 227 -25.17 -65.62 -24.54
N THR A 228 -26.05 -64.65 -24.33
CA THR A 228 -27.42 -64.68 -24.88
C THR A 228 -27.44 -64.67 -26.40
N THR A 229 -26.53 -63.93 -27.05
CA THR A 229 -26.38 -63.95 -28.52
C THR A 229 -25.92 -65.32 -29.00
N GLN A 230 -24.94 -65.93 -28.32
CA GLN A 230 -24.48 -67.28 -28.63
C GLN A 230 -25.59 -68.32 -28.45
N GLN A 231 -26.31 -68.28 -27.33
CA GLN A 231 -27.47 -69.15 -27.09
C GLN A 231 -28.54 -68.98 -28.17
N ARG A 232 -28.80 -67.75 -28.61
CA ARG A 232 -29.73 -67.47 -29.71
C ARG A 232 -29.22 -68.07 -31.02
N ASP A 233 -27.95 -67.89 -31.35
CA ASP A 233 -27.36 -68.40 -32.59
C ASP A 233 -27.32 -69.95 -32.59
N ASP A 234 -26.99 -70.57 -31.45
CA ASP A 234 -27.07 -72.03 -31.23
C ASP A 234 -28.52 -72.53 -31.36
N ALA A 235 -29.49 -71.82 -30.78
CA ALA A 235 -30.91 -72.15 -30.91
C ALA A 235 -31.40 -72.02 -32.37
N VAL A 236 -30.92 -71.01 -33.11
CA VAL A 236 -31.21 -70.86 -34.54
C VAL A 236 -30.60 -72.01 -35.34
N ALA A 237 -29.35 -72.39 -35.05
CA ALA A 237 -28.68 -73.53 -35.69
C ALA A 237 -29.39 -74.87 -35.38
N ALA A 238 -29.81 -75.07 -34.14
CA ALA A 238 -30.60 -76.23 -33.74
C ALA A 238 -31.98 -76.24 -34.44
N ALA A 239 -32.64 -75.08 -34.54
CA ALA A 239 -33.91 -74.94 -35.25
C ALA A 239 -33.75 -75.19 -36.76
N SER A 240 -32.64 -74.75 -37.39
CA SER A 240 -32.37 -75.06 -38.80
C SER A 240 -32.09 -76.55 -39.01
N ALA A 241 -31.30 -77.18 -38.14
CA ALA A 241 -31.05 -78.62 -38.19
C ALA A 241 -32.36 -79.42 -38.00
N ALA A 242 -33.21 -79.03 -37.05
CA ALA A 242 -34.51 -79.66 -36.85
C ALA A 242 -35.42 -79.50 -38.08
N LYS A 243 -35.37 -78.36 -38.79
CA LYS A 243 -36.10 -78.18 -40.07
C LYS A 243 -35.55 -79.08 -41.18
N GLU A 244 -34.23 -79.27 -41.27
CA GLU A 244 -33.61 -80.19 -42.23
C GLU A 244 -33.97 -81.65 -41.90
N ASP A 245 -33.92 -82.05 -40.63
CA ASP A 245 -34.34 -83.36 -40.16
C ASP A 245 -35.84 -83.59 -40.43
N GLN A 246 -36.68 -82.58 -40.20
CA GLN A 246 -38.09 -82.62 -40.55
C GLN A 246 -38.30 -82.77 -42.06
N ALA A 247 -37.55 -82.04 -42.89
CA ALA A 247 -37.60 -82.19 -44.35
C ALA A 247 -37.15 -83.59 -44.79
N GLY A 248 -36.09 -84.13 -44.17
CA GLY A 248 -35.64 -85.50 -44.40
C GLY A 248 -36.66 -86.54 -43.96
N ALA A 249 -37.34 -86.33 -42.82
CA ALA A 249 -38.42 -87.19 -42.35
C ALA A 249 -39.63 -87.16 -43.30
N LEU A 250 -40.03 -85.99 -43.79
CA LEU A 250 -41.08 -85.84 -44.79
C LEU A 250 -40.74 -86.56 -46.10
N HIS A 251 -39.49 -86.46 -46.57
CA HIS A 251 -39.06 -87.19 -47.77
C HIS A 251 -39.10 -88.71 -47.56
N ARG A 252 -38.66 -89.20 -46.39
CA ARG A 252 -38.80 -90.63 -46.03
C ARG A 252 -40.26 -91.08 -45.99
N LEU A 253 -41.15 -90.24 -45.46
CA LEU A 253 -42.59 -90.52 -45.43
C LEU A 253 -43.15 -90.64 -46.85
N ASP A 254 -42.83 -89.71 -47.76
CA ASP A 254 -43.26 -89.77 -49.16
C ASP A 254 -42.75 -91.06 -49.85
N LEU A 255 -41.51 -91.48 -49.57
CA LEU A 255 -40.97 -92.74 -50.10
C LEU A 255 -41.72 -93.97 -49.55
N VAL A 256 -42.08 -93.96 -48.26
CA VAL A 256 -42.89 -95.03 -47.66
C VAL A 256 -44.29 -95.04 -48.25
N GLU A 257 -44.92 -93.88 -48.45
CA GLU A 257 -46.22 -93.78 -49.12
C GLU A 257 -46.15 -94.27 -50.56
N GLN A 258 -45.11 -93.93 -51.33
CA GLN A 258 -44.90 -94.48 -52.67
C GLN A 258 -44.78 -96.00 -52.65
N ARG A 259 -43.96 -96.55 -51.73
CA ARG A 259 -43.85 -98.01 -51.55
C ARG A 259 -45.18 -98.65 -51.17
N HIS A 260 -45.98 -97.99 -50.34
CA HIS A 260 -47.30 -98.47 -49.98
C HIS A 260 -48.24 -98.46 -51.19
N ARG A 261 -48.29 -97.37 -51.97
CA ARG A 261 -49.06 -97.29 -53.22
C ARG A 261 -48.65 -98.36 -54.24
N ASP A 262 -47.35 -98.59 -54.41
CA ASP A 262 -46.84 -99.63 -55.29
C ASP A 262 -47.13 -101.04 -54.77
N GLY A 263 -47.03 -101.24 -53.45
CA GLY A 263 -47.46 -102.46 -52.78
C GLY A 263 -48.96 -102.73 -52.99
N GLN A 264 -49.79 -101.69 -52.90
CA GLN A 264 -51.22 -101.77 -53.11
C GLN A 264 -51.57 -102.09 -54.57
N LYS A 265 -50.89 -101.47 -55.56
CA LYS A 265 -51.01 -101.87 -56.97
C LYS A 265 -50.62 -103.34 -57.21
N ARG A 266 -49.57 -103.82 -56.54
CA ARG A 266 -49.16 -105.23 -56.61
C ARG A 266 -50.22 -106.14 -55.99
N TYR A 267 -50.78 -105.74 -54.86
CA TYR A 267 -51.88 -106.45 -54.21
C TYR A 267 -53.12 -106.53 -55.12
N ASP A 268 -53.55 -105.42 -55.71
CA ASP A 268 -54.68 -105.39 -56.64
C ASP A 268 -54.45 -106.27 -57.87
N LYS A 269 -53.23 -106.24 -58.42
CA LYS A 269 -52.85 -107.11 -59.55
C LYS A 269 -52.86 -108.59 -59.17
N LEU A 270 -52.36 -108.94 -57.99
CA LEU A 270 -52.39 -110.30 -57.47
C LEU A 270 -53.83 -110.77 -57.24
N ASN A 271 -54.68 -109.91 -56.70
CA ASN A 271 -56.09 -110.21 -56.46
C ASN A 271 -56.84 -110.46 -57.79
N LYS A 272 -56.53 -109.68 -58.84
CA LYS A 272 -57.06 -109.91 -60.18
C LYS A 272 -56.62 -111.27 -60.76
N LEU A 273 -55.35 -111.63 -60.65
CA LEU A 273 -54.85 -112.95 -61.06
C LEU A 273 -55.50 -114.08 -60.27
N TYR A 274 -55.73 -113.88 -58.97
CA TYR A 274 -56.45 -114.85 -58.13
C TYR A 274 -57.90 -115.05 -58.61
N THR A 275 -58.62 -113.98 -58.94
CA THR A 275 -59.98 -114.10 -59.50
C THR A 275 -60.01 -114.78 -60.87
N GLU A 276 -59.03 -114.53 -61.73
CA GLU A 276 -58.88 -115.20 -63.03
C GLU A 276 -58.58 -116.70 -62.88
N ALA A 277 -57.76 -117.08 -61.88
CA ALA A 277 -57.46 -118.48 -61.58
C ALA A 277 -58.70 -119.23 -61.05
N MET A 278 -59.50 -118.61 -60.18
CA MET A 278 -60.75 -119.18 -59.68
C MET A 278 -61.79 -119.36 -60.80
N ALA A 279 -61.90 -118.41 -61.73
CA ALA A 279 -62.76 -118.53 -62.90
C ALA A 279 -62.32 -119.68 -63.83
N LYS A 280 -61.00 -119.89 -63.99
CA LYS A 280 -60.46 -121.04 -64.75
C LYS A 280 -60.69 -122.38 -64.06
N ALA A 281 -60.61 -122.43 -62.72
CA ALA A 281 -60.91 -123.64 -61.96
C ALA A 281 -62.39 -124.05 -62.10
N ALA A 282 -63.31 -123.08 -61.98
CA ALA A 282 -64.74 -123.31 -62.24
C ALA A 282 -65.00 -123.79 -63.68
N HIS A 283 -64.24 -123.28 -64.66
CA HIS A 283 -64.35 -123.74 -66.06
C HIS A 283 -63.89 -125.20 -66.25
N ILE A 284 -62.84 -125.62 -65.53
CA ILE A 284 -62.36 -127.01 -65.53
C ILE A 284 -63.41 -127.95 -64.92
N ASP A 285 -64.10 -127.55 -63.86
CA ASP A 285 -65.18 -128.36 -63.27
C ASP A 285 -66.34 -128.58 -64.26
N THR A 286 -66.79 -127.54 -64.97
CA THR A 286 -67.80 -127.68 -66.04
C THR A 286 -67.36 -128.58 -67.20
N LEU A 287 -66.09 -128.51 -67.61
CA LEU A 287 -65.55 -129.37 -68.68
C LEU A 287 -65.49 -130.84 -68.24
N THR A 288 -65.27 -131.10 -66.95
CA THR A 288 -65.23 -132.46 -66.39
C THR A 288 -66.62 -133.10 -66.37
N GLU A 289 -67.66 -132.30 -66.09
CA GLU A 289 -69.05 -132.74 -66.13
C GLU A 289 -69.51 -133.05 -67.56
N GLN A 290 -69.17 -132.19 -68.52
CA GLN A 290 -69.41 -132.44 -69.95
C GLN A 290 -68.71 -133.71 -70.46
N LEU A 291 -67.50 -134.00 -69.98
CA LEU A 291 -66.75 -135.20 -70.36
C LEU A 291 -67.36 -136.49 -69.79
N SER A 292 -68.09 -136.39 -68.67
CA SER A 292 -68.82 -137.51 -68.06
C SER A 292 -70.11 -137.86 -68.83
N GLU A 293 -70.82 -136.86 -69.35
CA GLU A 293 -72.01 -137.05 -70.19
C GLU A 293 -71.66 -137.65 -71.56
N VAL A 294 -70.56 -137.19 -72.18
CA VAL A 294 -70.09 -137.74 -73.45
C VAL A 294 -69.66 -139.21 -73.31
N LYS A 295 -69.04 -139.59 -72.18
CA LYS A 295 -68.71 -141.00 -71.89
C LYS A 295 -69.96 -141.88 -71.73
N ALA A 296 -70.99 -141.41 -71.05
CA ALA A 296 -72.26 -142.14 -70.92
C ALA A 296 -72.98 -142.32 -72.28
N SER A 297 -72.87 -141.33 -73.17
CA SER A 297 -73.41 -141.41 -74.54
C SER A 297 -72.65 -142.41 -75.44
N THR A 298 -71.34 -142.60 -75.22
CA THR A 298 -70.54 -143.54 -76.01
C THR A 298 -70.78 -144.98 -75.60
N GLU A 299 -70.97 -145.26 -74.30
CA GLU A 299 -71.30 -146.62 -73.82
C GLU A 299 -72.70 -147.10 -74.27
N THR A 300 -73.65 -146.19 -74.44
CA THR A 300 -74.99 -146.49 -74.95
C THR A 300 -74.97 -146.79 -76.46
N PHE A 301 -74.26 -145.99 -77.26
CA PHE A 301 -74.04 -146.28 -78.69
C PHE A 301 -73.27 -147.59 -78.92
N GLN A 302 -72.36 -147.96 -78.03
CA GLN A 302 -71.61 -149.21 -78.14
C GLN A 302 -72.47 -150.46 -77.85
N LYS A 303 -73.49 -150.34 -77.01
CA LYS A 303 -74.49 -151.41 -76.79
C LYS A 303 -75.39 -151.60 -78.02
N GLU A 304 -75.88 -150.51 -78.60
CA GLU A 304 -76.74 -150.56 -79.81
C GLU A 304 -76.00 -151.15 -81.02
N ASN A 305 -74.70 -150.85 -81.18
CA ASN A 305 -73.90 -151.39 -82.28
C ASN A 305 -73.68 -152.92 -82.15
N ASN A 306 -73.52 -153.41 -80.91
CA ASN A 306 -73.35 -154.85 -80.68
C ASN A 306 -74.65 -155.65 -80.90
N ASP A 307 -75.81 -155.08 -80.58
CA ASP A 307 -77.11 -155.72 -80.85
C ASP A 307 -77.45 -155.74 -82.35
N LEU A 308 -77.09 -154.69 -83.09
CA LEU A 308 -77.21 -154.66 -84.56
C LEU A 308 -76.31 -155.69 -85.26
N GLN A 309 -75.08 -155.88 -84.78
CA GLN A 309 -74.18 -156.92 -85.32
C GLN A 309 -74.70 -158.34 -85.06
N ARG A 310 -75.42 -158.57 -83.95
CA ARG A 310 -76.06 -159.85 -83.65
C ARG A 310 -77.22 -160.17 -84.59
N GLN A 311 -78.06 -159.17 -84.90
CA GLN A 311 -79.17 -159.31 -85.84
C GLN A 311 -78.69 -159.55 -87.29
N TYR A 312 -77.57 -158.94 -87.68
CA TYR A 312 -76.96 -159.17 -89.00
C TYR A 312 -76.44 -160.61 -89.17
N ALA A 313 -75.90 -161.22 -88.11
CA ALA A 313 -75.44 -162.61 -88.12
C ALA A 313 -76.59 -163.61 -88.26
N GLU A 314 -77.76 -163.36 -87.65
CA GLU A 314 -78.95 -164.21 -87.77
C GLU A 314 -79.57 -164.16 -89.17
N GLN A 315 -79.66 -162.97 -89.78
CA GLN A 315 -80.21 -162.83 -91.14
C GLN A 315 -79.31 -163.48 -92.21
N THR A 316 -77.99 -163.45 -92.01
CA THR A 316 -77.03 -164.09 -92.93
C THR A 316 -77.09 -165.62 -92.87
N GLY A 317 -77.43 -166.20 -91.71
CA GLY A 317 -77.70 -167.63 -91.55
C GLY A 317 -78.97 -168.09 -92.27
N GLN A 318 -80.02 -167.27 -92.25
CA GLN A 318 -81.30 -167.56 -92.93
C GLN A 318 -81.17 -167.49 -94.47
N LEU A 319 -80.35 -166.56 -94.99
CA LEU A 319 -80.11 -166.43 -96.43
C LEU A 319 -79.38 -167.65 -97.03
N ASN A 320 -78.44 -168.24 -96.30
CA ASN A 320 -77.72 -169.43 -96.74
C ASN A 320 -78.60 -170.70 -96.78
N ALA A 321 -79.64 -170.78 -95.94
CA ALA A 321 -80.61 -171.87 -96.00
C ALA A 321 -81.53 -171.77 -97.24
N LEU A 322 -82.01 -170.57 -97.57
CA LEU A 322 -82.89 -170.31 -98.71
C LEU A 322 -82.21 -170.48 -100.07
N VAL A 323 -80.92 -170.16 -100.18
CA VAL A 323 -80.12 -170.39 -101.41
C VAL A 323 -79.92 -171.89 -101.68
N THR A 324 -79.89 -172.71 -100.62
CA THR A 324 -79.75 -174.17 -100.73
C THR A 324 -81.07 -174.82 -101.19
N GLU A 325 -82.22 -174.25 -100.81
CA GLU A 325 -83.55 -174.70 -101.26
C GLU A 325 -83.88 -174.26 -102.70
N LEU A 326 -83.49 -173.04 -103.11
CA LEU A 326 -83.83 -172.48 -104.43
C LEU A 326 -83.14 -173.18 -105.62
N ARG A 327 -81.92 -173.72 -105.47
CA ARG A 327 -81.27 -174.44 -106.57
C ARG A 327 -81.56 -175.94 -106.60
N HIS A 328 -82.09 -176.52 -105.53
CA HIS A 328 -82.67 -177.85 -105.61
C HIS A 328 -83.95 -177.84 -106.47
N ALA A 329 -84.69 -176.72 -106.50
CA ALA A 329 -85.88 -176.51 -107.34
C ALA A 329 -85.56 -176.17 -108.82
N GLN A 330 -84.41 -175.55 -109.10
CA GLN A 330 -84.00 -175.25 -110.49
C GLN A 330 -83.60 -176.51 -111.30
N ARG A 331 -83.48 -177.68 -110.66
CA ARG A 331 -83.22 -178.98 -111.31
C ARG A 331 -84.48 -179.71 -111.81
N THR A 332 -85.69 -179.23 -111.49
CA THR A 332 -86.91 -180.06 -111.63
C THR A 332 -87.98 -179.53 -112.59
N LEU A 333 -87.82 -178.34 -113.19
CA LEU A 333 -88.85 -177.74 -114.06
C LEU A 333 -88.46 -177.68 -115.55
N TYR A 334 -88.90 -178.71 -116.29
CA TYR A 334 -89.26 -178.68 -117.72
C TYR A 334 -88.09 -178.66 -118.73
N GLN A 335 -87.67 -179.71 -119.45
CA GLN A 335 -88.10 -181.10 -119.74
C GLN A 335 -89.50 -181.41 -120.29
N ARG A 336 -90.38 -180.43 -120.53
CA ARG A 336 -91.56 -180.62 -121.41
C ARG A 336 -91.81 -179.35 -122.20
N GLY A 337 -91.54 -179.41 -123.51
CA GLY A 337 -91.42 -178.25 -124.40
C GLY A 337 -92.65 -177.35 -124.47
N ILE A 338 -92.43 -176.05 -124.65
CA ILE A 338 -92.14 -175.45 -125.96
C ILE A 338 -91.23 -174.23 -125.73
N ASP A 339 -90.12 -174.25 -126.46
CA ASP A 339 -89.27 -173.14 -126.89
C ASP A 339 -89.98 -172.48 -128.09
N PRO A 340 -90.20 -171.15 -128.20
CA PRO A 340 -89.14 -170.31 -128.80
C PRO A 340 -89.16 -168.79 -128.49
N ASN A 341 -87.95 -168.29 -128.24
CA ASN A 341 -87.27 -167.18 -128.94
C ASN A 341 -87.58 -165.69 -128.69
N GLN A 342 -86.52 -165.07 -128.16
CA GLN A 342 -85.86 -163.81 -128.55
C GLN A 342 -86.40 -162.51 -127.90
N GLU A 343 -85.62 -161.80 -127.07
CA GLU A 343 -84.19 -161.91 -126.68
C GLU A 343 -83.99 -161.83 -125.17
#